data_AF-A0A950WQ75-F1
#
_entry.id   AF-A0A950WQ75-F1
#
_cell.length_a   1.000
_cell.length_b   1.000
_cell.length_c   1.000
_cell.angle_alpha   90.00
_cell.angle_beta   90.00
_cell.angle_gamma   90.00
#
_symmetry.space_group_name_H-M   'P 1'
#
loop_
_entity.id
_entity.type
_entity.pdbx_description
1 polymer ?
#
loop_
_entity_poly.entity_id
_entity_poly.type
_entity_poly.pdbx_seq_one_letter_code
_entity_poly.pdbx_strand_id
1 'polypeptide(L)'
;MSDDPGDDEGPSFEERLQAARSRQGLELQPKSAGAEPGGFGQSPWGIGLRVGIELVSALVVAVAIGYGLDLLFGTKPILSAIFVLVGGAAGVLNVWRVFAPKD
;
A
#
# COMPACT_ATOMS: atom_id res chain seq x y z
N MET A 1 -20.39 -38.83 -34.96
CA MET A 1 -21.85 -38.69 -34.85
C MET A 1 -22.15 -38.14 -33.48
N SER A 2 -22.22 -36.82 -33.27
CA SER A 2 -22.31 -35.68 -34.21
C SER A 2 -21.84 -34.47 -33.37
N ASP A 3 -20.84 -33.70 -33.76
CA ASP A 3 -20.87 -32.63 -34.77
C ASP A 3 -22.12 -31.75 -34.65
N ASP A 4 -21.96 -30.49 -34.20
CA ASP A 4 -22.26 -29.24 -34.94
C ASP A 4 -21.98 -27.99 -34.03
N PRO A 5 -21.92 -26.73 -34.52
CA PRO A 5 -20.73 -26.02 -35.02
C PRO A 5 -20.63 -24.59 -34.40
N GLY A 6 -19.72 -23.71 -34.86
CA GLY A 6 -19.84 -22.26 -34.58
C GLY A 6 -18.62 -21.56 -34.00
N ASP A 7 -17.45 -21.82 -34.56
CA ASP A 7 -16.56 -20.81 -35.15
C ASP A 7 -17.17 -19.41 -35.40
N ASP A 8 -17.35 -18.61 -34.33
CA ASP A 8 -17.31 -17.12 -34.39
C ASP A 8 -17.23 -16.50 -32.98
N GLU A 9 -16.17 -16.77 -32.22
CA GLU A 9 -15.92 -16.05 -30.97
C GLU A 9 -14.68 -15.18 -31.14
N GLY A 10 -14.91 -13.88 -31.37
CA GLY A 10 -13.88 -12.86 -31.16
C GLY A 10 -13.24 -13.00 -29.78
N PRO A 11 -12.08 -12.36 -29.53
CA PRO A 11 -11.25 -12.62 -28.36
C PRO A 11 -12.11 -12.62 -27.10
N SER A 12 -12.03 -13.73 -26.36
CA SER A 12 -12.88 -14.04 -25.21
C SER A 12 -12.86 -12.91 -24.20
N PHE A 13 -13.91 -12.78 -23.39
CA PHE A 13 -13.96 -11.75 -22.36
C PHE A 13 -12.74 -11.82 -21.44
N GLU A 14 -12.31 -13.03 -21.07
CA GLU A 14 -11.06 -13.31 -20.36
C GLU A 14 -9.83 -12.77 -21.10
N GLU A 15 -9.68 -13.00 -22.41
CA GLU A 15 -8.56 -12.45 -23.18
C GLU A 15 -8.59 -10.92 -23.25
N ARG A 16 -9.77 -10.32 -23.39
CA ARG A 16 -9.92 -8.85 -23.38
C ARG A 16 -9.59 -8.26 -22.02
N LEU A 17 -10.02 -8.92 -20.95
CA LEU A 17 -9.71 -8.54 -19.58
C LEU A 17 -8.21 -8.69 -19.30
N GLN A 18 -7.60 -9.77 -19.79
CA GLN A 18 -6.17 -10.04 -19.67
C GLN A 18 -5.33 -9.06 -20.50
N ALA A 19 -5.75 -8.72 -21.72
CA ALA A 19 -5.12 -7.72 -22.57
C ALA A 19 -5.22 -6.32 -21.98
N ALA A 20 -6.36 -5.96 -21.38
CA ALA A 20 -6.52 -4.70 -20.65
C ALA A 20 -5.61 -4.65 -19.41
N ARG A 21 -5.51 -5.76 -18.67
CA ARG A 21 -4.68 -5.88 -17.47
C ARG A 21 -3.18 -5.83 -17.78
N SER A 22 -2.74 -6.48 -18.85
CA SER A 22 -1.35 -6.47 -19.31
C SER A 22 -0.94 -5.11 -19.90
N ARG A 23 -1.84 -4.42 -20.62
CA ARG A 23 -1.64 -3.00 -21.02
C ARG A 23 -1.52 -2.06 -19.82
N GLN A 24 -2.15 -2.39 -18.70
CA GLN A 24 -2.08 -1.61 -17.46
C GLN A 24 -0.99 -2.10 -16.50
N GLY A 25 -0.21 -3.14 -16.84
CA GLY A 25 0.84 -3.69 -15.98
C GLY A 25 0.34 -4.27 -14.65
N LEU A 26 -0.95 -4.57 -14.55
CA LEU A 26 -1.63 -5.02 -13.31
C LEU A 26 -1.57 -6.55 -13.14
N GLU A 27 -0.45 -7.19 -13.51
CA GLU A 27 -0.21 -8.57 -13.08
C GLU A 27 -0.35 -8.62 -11.56
N LEU A 28 -1.17 -9.55 -11.07
CA LEU A 28 -1.70 -9.60 -9.71
C LEU A 28 -0.58 -9.62 -8.65
N GLN A 29 -0.08 -8.45 -8.29
CA GLN A 29 0.61 -8.23 -7.03
C GLN A 29 -0.46 -8.00 -5.97
N PRO A 30 -0.59 -8.91 -4.98
CA PRO A 30 -1.51 -8.67 -3.88
C PRO A 30 -0.85 -7.64 -2.99
N LYS A 31 -1.21 -6.35 -3.09
CA LYS A 31 -0.84 -5.38 -2.05
C LYS A 31 -1.65 -4.09 -2.06
N SER A 32 -2.50 -4.04 -1.03
CA SER A 32 -2.76 -2.93 -0.12
C SER A 32 -3.19 -1.61 -0.73
N ALA A 33 -4.46 -1.29 -0.46
CA ALA A 33 -5.09 0.00 -0.71
C ALA A 33 -4.22 1.18 -0.25
N GLY A 34 -3.87 2.05 -1.19
CA GLY A 34 -3.13 3.28 -0.93
C GLY A 34 -2.71 3.96 -2.23
N ALA A 35 -3.70 4.51 -2.95
CA ALA A 35 -3.64 5.46 -4.07
C ALA A 35 -2.29 5.61 -4.82
N GLU A 36 -2.25 5.15 -6.06
CA GLU A 36 -1.29 5.57 -7.09
C GLU A 36 -1.75 6.90 -7.70
N PRO A 37 -0.90 7.95 -7.72
CA PRO A 37 -0.91 8.89 -8.83
C PRO A 37 0.50 9.03 -9.43
N GLY A 38 0.70 8.38 -10.58
CA GLY A 38 1.77 8.71 -11.52
C GLY A 38 3.09 7.95 -11.32
N GLY A 39 3.23 6.81 -12.01
CA GLY A 39 4.49 6.33 -12.58
C GLY A 39 5.75 6.40 -11.70
N PHE A 40 5.77 5.71 -10.56
CA PHE A 40 7.01 5.43 -9.83
C PHE A 40 7.22 3.92 -9.69
N GLY A 41 7.26 3.22 -10.83
CA GLY A 41 7.74 1.84 -10.86
C GLY A 41 9.21 1.78 -10.45
N GLN A 42 9.51 1.09 -9.34
CA GLN A 42 10.82 0.61 -8.89
C GLN A 42 12.03 1.59 -8.97
N SER A 43 11.81 2.89 -9.17
CA SER A 43 12.88 3.89 -9.17
C SER A 43 13.32 4.15 -7.72
N PRO A 44 14.63 4.32 -7.45
CA PRO A 44 15.13 4.68 -6.12
C PRO A 44 14.43 5.90 -5.52
N TRP A 45 14.02 6.86 -6.36
CA TRP A 45 13.26 8.03 -5.94
C TRP A 45 11.83 7.68 -5.45
N GLY A 46 11.15 6.79 -6.17
CA GLY A 46 9.81 6.32 -5.81
C GLY A 46 9.80 5.56 -4.48
N ILE A 47 10.82 4.71 -4.27
CA ILE A 47 11.00 3.99 -3.01
C ILE A 47 11.25 4.97 -1.87
N GLY A 48 12.14 5.96 -2.06
CA GLY A 48 12.41 6.98 -1.05
C GLY A 48 11.18 7.80 -0.67
N LEU A 49 10.39 8.24 -1.66
CA LEU A 49 9.15 8.97 -1.42
C LEU A 49 8.13 8.14 -0.65
N ARG A 50 7.94 6.87 -1.05
CA ARG A 50 7.03 5.95 -0.36
C ARG A 50 7.45 5.75 1.10
N VAL A 51 8.72 5.46 1.35
CA VAL A 51 9.27 5.29 2.71
C VAL A 51 9.07 6.57 3.53
N GLY A 52 9.31 7.75 2.95
CA GLY A 52 9.06 9.03 3.59
C GLY A 52 7.59 9.22 3.98
N ILE A 53 6.66 8.92 3.07
CA ILE A 53 5.21 9.00 3.33
C ILE A 53 4.80 8.02 4.44
N GLU A 54 5.30 6.79 4.42
CA GLU A 54 5.01 5.79 5.45
C GLU A 54 5.46 6.25 6.84
N LEU A 55 6.66 6.84 6.95
CA LEU A 55 7.18 7.38 8.21
C LEU A 55 6.38 8.60 8.70
N VAL A 56 6.12 9.56 7.82
CA VAL A 56 5.38 10.79 8.18
C VAL A 56 3.94 10.46 8.55
N SER A 57 3.27 9.59 7.79
CA SER A 57 1.90 9.17 8.08
C SER A 57 1.80 8.43 9.41
N ALA A 58 2.71 7.49 9.70
CA ALA A 58 2.75 6.80 11.00
C ALA A 58 2.93 7.78 12.16
N LEU A 59 3.81 8.78 12.01
CA LEU A 59 4.04 9.80 13.04
C LEU A 59 2.82 10.70 13.24
N VAL A 60 2.20 11.18 12.16
CA VAL A 60 0.99 12.04 12.23
C VAL A 60 -0.14 11.29 12.92
N VAL A 61 -0.38 10.03 12.55
CA VAL A 61 -1.42 9.19 13.18
C VAL A 61 -1.12 8.98 14.66
N ALA A 62 0.12 8.67 15.02
CA ALA A 62 0.52 8.48 16.41
C ALA A 62 0.33 9.75 17.25
N VAL A 63 0.75 10.91 16.75
CA VAL A 63 0.55 12.20 17.43
C VAL A 63 -0.94 12.49 17.58
N ALA A 64 -1.74 12.29 16.53
CA ALA A 64 -3.18 12.53 16.58
C ALA A 64 -3.88 11.67 17.64
N ILE A 65 -3.56 10.37 17.69
CA ILE A 65 -4.10 9.45 18.69
C ILE A 65 -3.63 9.84 20.08
N GLY A 66 -2.32 10.01 20.27
CA GLY A 66 -1.74 10.33 21.56
C GLY A 66 -2.27 11.66 22.13
N TYR A 67 -2.42 12.68 21.27
CA TYR A 67 -2.97 13.97 21.65
C TYR A 67 -4.45 13.86 22.02
N GLY A 68 -5.24 13.10 21.25
CA GLY A 68 -6.63 12.82 21.59
C GLY A 68 -6.74 12.17 22.97
N LEU A 69 -5.93 11.14 23.24
CA LEU A 69 -5.91 10.46 24.53
C LEU A 69 -5.46 11.39 25.67
N ASP A 70 -4.47 12.26 25.42
CA ASP A 70 -4.05 13.26 26.40
C ASP A 70 -5.20 14.21 26.79
N LEU A 71 -6.02 14.63 25.83
CA LEU A 71 -7.22 15.44 26.09
C LEU A 71 -8.30 14.67 26.86
N LEU A 72 -8.52 13.40 26.51
CA LEU A 72 -9.53 12.53 27.14
C LEU A 72 -9.20 12.22 28.61
N PHE A 73 -7.93 11.93 28.92
CA PHE A 73 -7.50 11.57 30.26
C PHE A 73 -6.95 12.74 31.07
N GLY A 74 -6.88 13.94 30.49
CA GLY A 74 -6.27 15.11 31.12
C GLY A 74 -4.79 14.91 31.43
N THR A 75 -4.12 13.99 30.73
CA THR A 75 -2.70 13.76 30.91
C THR A 75 -1.92 14.91 30.27
N LYS A 76 -0.83 15.33 30.94
CA LYS A 76 0.27 16.07 30.29
C LYS A 76 0.77 15.25 29.09
N PRO A 77 1.51 15.79 28.09
CA PRO A 77 1.77 15.15 26.78
C PRO A 77 2.65 13.88 26.84
N ILE A 78 2.26 12.93 27.68
CA ILE A 78 2.92 11.70 28.06
C ILE A 78 2.38 10.60 27.15
N LEU A 79 1.05 10.54 26.93
CA LEU A 79 0.48 9.58 25.99
C LEU A 79 0.90 9.92 24.57
N SER A 80 0.90 11.20 24.19
CA SER A 80 1.52 11.67 22.94
C SER A 80 2.98 11.23 22.80
N ALA A 81 3.81 11.43 23.83
CA ALA A 81 5.22 11.03 23.78
C ALA A 81 5.38 9.51 23.58
N ILE A 82 4.61 8.70 24.31
CA ILE A 82 4.63 7.24 24.17
C ILE A 82 4.15 6.82 22.78
N PHE A 83 3.03 7.39 22.30
CA PHE A 83 2.49 7.05 20.99
C PHE A 83 3.45 7.44 19.86
N VAL A 84 4.15 8.57 19.95
CA VAL A 84 5.19 8.94 18.98
C VAL A 84 6.28 7.88 18.89
N LEU A 85 6.74 7.34 20.02
CA LEU A 85 7.73 6.26 20.02
C LEU A 85 7.17 4.99 19.37
N VAL A 86 5.92 4.62 19.71
CA VAL A 86 5.24 3.45 19.14
C VAL A 86 5.00 3.61 17.63
N GLY A 87 4.52 4.78 17.19
CA GLY A 87 4.29 5.11 15.79
C GLY A 87 5.58 5.17 14.99
N GLY A 88 6.64 5.74 15.57
CA GLY A 88 7.98 5.73 14.99
C GLY A 88 8.51 4.31 14.81
N ALA A 89 8.38 3.46 15.83
CA ALA A 89 8.76 2.06 15.74
C ALA A 89 7.94 1.33 14.66
N ALA A 90 6.63 1.53 14.61
CA ALA A 90 5.75 0.94 13.59
C ALA A 90 6.14 1.40 12.18
N GLY A 91 6.43 2.69 11.99
CA GLY A 91 6.91 3.25 10.73
C GLY A 91 8.22 2.60 10.28
N VAL A 92 9.21 2.53 11.17
CA VAL A 92 10.50 1.86 10.88
C VAL A 92 10.30 0.38 10.54
N LEU A 93 9.43 -0.34 11.25
CA LEU A 93 9.11 -1.73 10.96
C LEU A 93 8.45 -1.90 9.58
N ASN A 94 7.57 -0.98 9.19
CA ASN A 94 6.94 -1.01 7.88
C ASN A 94 7.97 -0.80 6.76
N VAL A 95 8.87 0.16 6.95
CA VAL A 95 10.00 0.41 6.05
C VAL A 95 10.92 -0.81 5.97
N TRP A 96 11.27 -1.42 7.11
CA TRP A 96 12.09 -2.62 7.12
C TRP A 96 11.43 -3.76 6.35
N ARG A 97 10.10 -3.91 6.41
CA ARG A 97 9.35 -4.91 5.63
C ARG A 97 9.39 -4.67 4.11
N VAL A 98 9.62 -3.43 3.67
CA VAL A 98 9.84 -3.12 2.25
C VAL A 98 11.20 -3.66 1.79
N PHE A 99 12.21 -3.59 2.64
CA PHE A 99 13.59 -3.98 2.33
C PHE A 99 13.96 -5.40 2.77
N ALA A 100 13.17 -6.03 3.64
CA ALA A 100 13.46 -7.35 4.17
C ALA A 100 13.48 -8.39 3.03
N PRO A 101 14.59 -9.15 2.90
CA PRO A 101 14.64 -10.29 2.00
C PRO A 101 13.51 -11.26 2.30
N LYS A 102 12.87 -11.80 1.25
CA LYS A 102 11.99 -12.96 1.40
C LYS A 102 12.84 -14.17 1.07
N ASP A 103 13.31 -14.85 2.10
CA ASP A 103 13.90 -16.18 1.98
C ASP A 103 12.80 -17.24 1.82
#